data_AF-A0A957H408-F1
#
_entry.id   AF-A0A957H408-F1
#
_cell.length_a   1.000
_cell.length_b   1.000
_cell.length_c   1.000
_cell.angle_alpha   90.00
_cell.angle_beta   90.00
_cell.angle_gamma   90.00
#
_symmetry.space_group_name_H-M   'P 1'
#
loop_
_entity.id
_entity.type
_entity.pdbx_description
1 polymer ?
#
loop_
_entity_poly.entity_id
_entity_poly.type
_entity_poly.pdbx_seq_one_letter_code
_entity_poly.pdbx_strand_id
1 'polypeptide(L)'
;MPERVEILQRYLVADRRQKLAGQLDSCSETLRLLAYELLDLDENGELIGGQHQPYLHYRFRSSGPNDRKYGLIYAGFRVYELTEVERRQLWSVFFPKLAVYVERAWALQFQRSYQLRIRGIGCRAPGQPDWYRSTAASFVYQLIDALILFDEDILWVAEHSHILGWDWSRTGALLLAAAIDEGGAVSEQLLALLLAGARGDRDRPMFSRCLIRALLEANRPDGWAVVENLLLTAERQEGVRQAILDLAPVGHPEAFRRLVQLCLDENLLRFNSVLQAVNNWLDLKFDLHNLRELETALTALARFLAEPALARRALHDDDPRLAHHALIALAQQDVMP
;
A
#
# COMPACT_ATOMS: atom_id res chain seq x y z
N MET A 1 19.04 -7.59 11.46
CA MET A 1 19.65 -8.59 10.55
C MET A 1 19.73 -9.98 11.18
N PRO A 2 20.20 -10.19 12.42
CA PRO A 2 20.24 -11.52 13.06
C PRO A 2 18.85 -12.16 13.24
N GLU A 3 17.89 -11.39 13.74
CA GLU A 3 16.51 -11.85 13.97
C GLU A 3 15.78 -12.29 12.69
N ARG A 4 15.95 -11.54 11.59
CA ARG A 4 15.39 -11.91 10.28
C ARG A 4 15.95 -13.24 9.78
N VAL A 5 17.27 -13.46 9.94
CA VAL A 5 17.91 -14.72 9.53
C VAL A 5 17.43 -15.87 10.41
N GLU A 6 17.29 -15.66 11.73
CA GLU A 6 16.79 -16.69 12.63
C GLU A 6 15.33 -17.07 12.34
N ILE A 7 14.46 -16.08 12.10
CA ILE A 7 13.08 -16.32 11.69
C ILE A 7 13.06 -17.07 10.36
N LEU A 8 13.75 -16.59 9.32
CA LEU A 8 13.79 -17.26 8.03
C LEU A 8 14.36 -18.68 8.12
N GLN A 9 15.39 -18.91 8.95
CA GLN A 9 15.95 -20.25 9.17
C GLN A 9 14.94 -21.23 9.77
N ARG A 10 13.97 -20.76 10.59
CA ARG A 10 12.89 -21.61 11.11
C ARG A 10 11.91 -22.05 10.02
N TYR A 11 11.68 -21.23 8.98
CA TYR A 11 10.71 -21.52 7.89
C TYR A 11 11.37 -22.07 6.60
N LEU A 12 12.69 -21.96 6.43
CA LEU A 12 13.42 -22.46 5.25
C LEU A 12 13.70 -23.97 5.26
N VAL A 13 13.43 -24.67 6.36
CA VAL A 13 13.75 -26.11 6.49
C VAL A 13 12.87 -27.00 5.61
N ALA A 14 11.70 -26.51 5.18
CA ALA A 14 10.85 -27.15 4.18
C ALA A 14 10.15 -26.08 3.34
N ASP A 15 10.40 -26.04 2.03
CA ASP A 15 9.78 -25.07 1.14
C ASP A 15 8.25 -25.26 1.12
N ARG A 16 7.53 -24.36 1.79
CA ARG A 16 6.06 -24.43 1.95
C ARG A 16 5.34 -24.53 0.61
N ARG A 17 5.92 -23.99 -0.48
CA ARG A 17 5.33 -24.03 -1.83
C ARG A 17 5.04 -25.45 -2.31
N GLN A 18 5.95 -26.39 -2.04
CA GLN A 18 5.77 -27.80 -2.42
C GLN A 18 4.65 -28.46 -1.61
N LYS A 19 4.50 -28.09 -0.33
CA LYS A 19 3.38 -28.56 0.51
C LYS A 19 2.04 -28.01 0.02
N LEU A 20 2.02 -26.77 -0.48
CA LEU A 20 0.82 -26.15 -1.06
C LEU A 20 0.40 -26.81 -2.37
N ALA A 21 1.36 -27.33 -3.16
CA ALA A 21 1.08 -28.00 -4.43
C ALA A 21 0.05 -29.13 -4.29
N GLY A 22 0.17 -29.98 -3.27
CA GLY A 22 -0.76 -31.08 -3.00
C GLY A 22 -2.14 -30.64 -2.47
N GLN A 23 -2.29 -29.39 -2.04
CA GLN A 23 -3.59 -28.84 -1.61
C GLN A 23 -4.40 -28.29 -2.80
N LEU A 24 -3.72 -28.02 -3.91
CA LEU A 24 -4.33 -27.48 -5.14
C LEU A 24 -5.03 -28.54 -5.98
N ASP A 25 -4.91 -29.84 -5.64
CA ASP A 25 -5.62 -30.92 -6.33
C ASP A 25 -7.15 -30.84 -6.21
N SER A 26 -7.64 -30.07 -5.23
CA SER A 26 -9.07 -29.74 -5.08
C SER A 26 -9.55 -28.62 -6.01
N CYS A 27 -8.65 -27.94 -6.71
CA CYS A 27 -8.97 -26.84 -7.62
C CYS A 27 -9.24 -27.35 -9.05
N SER A 28 -9.88 -26.52 -9.87
CA SER A 28 -9.96 -26.79 -11.31
C SER A 28 -8.56 -26.85 -11.93
N GLU A 29 -8.40 -27.57 -13.03
CA GLU A 29 -7.10 -27.69 -13.71
C GLU A 29 -6.52 -26.32 -14.07
N THR A 30 -7.34 -25.41 -14.60
CA THR A 30 -6.94 -24.04 -14.94
C THR A 30 -6.44 -23.27 -13.72
N LEU A 31 -7.16 -23.33 -12.59
CA LEU A 31 -6.77 -22.62 -11.38
C LEU A 31 -5.51 -23.23 -10.76
N ARG A 32 -5.36 -24.56 -10.83
CA ARG A 32 -4.17 -25.28 -10.36
C ARG A 32 -2.93 -24.90 -11.15
N LEU A 33 -3.00 -24.86 -12.48
CA LEU A 33 -1.86 -24.46 -13.33
C LEU A 33 -1.46 -23.00 -13.09
N LEU A 34 -2.43 -22.10 -12.94
CA LEU A 34 -2.15 -20.71 -12.56
C LEU A 34 -1.47 -20.64 -11.17
N ALA A 35 -1.96 -21.42 -10.20
CA ALA A 35 -1.37 -21.47 -8.88
C ALA A 35 0.05 -22.04 -8.89
N TYR A 36 0.35 -23.05 -9.71
CA TYR A 36 1.72 -23.56 -9.90
C TYR A 36 2.65 -22.49 -10.45
N GLU A 37 2.22 -21.76 -11.49
CA GLU A 37 3.02 -20.64 -12.02
C GLU A 37 3.27 -19.55 -10.96
N LEU A 38 2.25 -19.19 -10.16
CA LEU A 38 2.38 -18.22 -9.07
C LEU A 38 3.33 -18.69 -7.95
N LEU A 39 3.51 -20.00 -7.79
CA LEU A 39 4.40 -20.61 -6.79
C LEU A 39 5.78 -20.98 -7.35
N ASP A 40 6.10 -20.62 -8.60
CA ASP A 40 7.35 -21.02 -9.27
C ASP A 40 7.49 -22.57 -9.37
N LEU A 41 6.37 -23.25 -9.61
CA LEU A 41 6.25 -24.70 -9.82
C LEU A 41 6.00 -25.02 -11.30
N ASP A 42 6.47 -26.18 -11.76
CA ASP A 42 6.20 -26.71 -13.09
C ASP A 42 4.78 -27.31 -13.18
N GLU A 43 4.44 -27.83 -14.36
CA GLU A 43 3.14 -28.47 -14.63
C GLU A 43 2.85 -29.69 -13.76
N ASN A 44 3.89 -30.29 -13.14
CA ASN A 44 3.79 -31.43 -12.24
C ASN A 44 3.78 -31.01 -10.75
N GLY A 45 3.84 -29.70 -10.47
CA GLY A 45 3.91 -29.17 -9.10
C GLY A 45 5.30 -29.25 -8.47
N GLU A 46 6.36 -29.44 -9.26
CA GLU A 46 7.74 -29.46 -8.81
C GLU A 46 8.40 -28.08 -8.95
N LEU A 47 9.29 -27.69 -8.03
CA LEU A 47 9.94 -26.38 -8.05
C LEU A 47 10.82 -26.18 -9.30
N ILE A 48 10.58 -25.08 -10.03
CA ILE A 48 11.37 -24.70 -11.21
C ILE A 48 12.71 -24.07 -10.78
N GLY A 49 13.69 -24.92 -10.49
CA GLY A 49 15.04 -24.52 -10.10
C GLY A 49 15.34 -24.81 -8.63
N GLY A 50 16.50 -25.41 -8.38
CA GLY A 50 16.89 -25.88 -7.05
C GLY A 50 16.85 -24.77 -5.99
N GLN A 51 16.28 -25.11 -4.82
CA GLN A 51 16.14 -24.28 -3.62
C GLN A 51 16.14 -22.78 -3.91
N HIS A 52 15.02 -22.30 -4.45
CA HIS A 52 14.75 -20.87 -4.57
C HIS A 52 14.79 -20.27 -3.15
N GLN A 53 15.94 -19.76 -2.71
CA GLN A 53 16.07 -19.04 -1.46
C GLN A 53 15.31 -17.72 -1.61
N PRO A 54 14.16 -17.56 -0.95
CA PRO A 54 13.48 -16.29 -0.94
C PRO A 54 14.46 -15.30 -0.29
N TYR A 55 14.64 -14.14 -0.92
CA TYR A 55 15.45 -13.01 -0.44
C TYR A 55 16.96 -12.98 -0.74
N LEU A 56 17.51 -13.82 -1.61
CA LEU A 56 18.78 -13.48 -2.28
C LEU A 56 18.50 -12.75 -3.60
N HIS A 57 18.17 -11.45 -3.52
CA HIS A 57 18.45 -10.58 -4.65
C HIS A 57 19.96 -10.66 -4.92
N TYR A 58 20.32 -11.11 -6.13
CA TYR A 58 21.66 -11.23 -6.71
C TYR A 58 22.49 -12.49 -6.37
N ARG A 59 22.08 -13.65 -6.89
CA ARG A 59 23.05 -14.62 -7.44
C ARG A 59 22.67 -15.03 -8.85
N PHE A 60 23.35 -14.40 -9.80
CA PHE A 60 23.31 -14.67 -11.23
C PHE A 60 23.73 -16.12 -11.55
N ARG A 61 22.92 -16.86 -12.30
CA ARG A 61 23.40 -17.70 -13.43
C ARG A 61 22.28 -18.28 -14.32
N SER A 62 22.45 -18.03 -15.61
CA SER A 62 22.26 -18.93 -16.77
C SER A 62 20.86 -19.30 -17.28
N SER A 63 19.82 -18.51 -17.00
CA SER A 63 18.64 -18.32 -17.87
C SER A 63 18.10 -16.93 -17.54
N GLY A 64 17.82 -16.07 -18.52
CA GLY A 64 17.74 -14.61 -18.35
C GLY A 64 16.95 -14.13 -17.09
N PRO A 65 17.53 -13.27 -16.22
CA PRO A 65 16.94 -12.85 -14.94
C PRO A 65 15.64 -12.04 -15.05
N ASN A 66 15.33 -11.57 -16.25
CA ASN A 66 14.13 -10.81 -16.55
C ASN A 66 12.92 -11.73 -16.78
N ASP A 67 13.08 -12.85 -17.48
CA ASP A 67 11.95 -13.66 -17.94
C ASP A 67 11.15 -14.31 -16.80
N ARG A 68 11.81 -14.67 -15.68
CA ARG A 68 11.14 -15.28 -14.52
C ARG A 68 10.35 -14.30 -13.65
N LYS A 69 10.94 -13.13 -13.36
CA LYS A 69 10.21 -12.04 -12.70
C LYS A 69 9.01 -11.60 -13.54
N TYR A 70 9.20 -11.54 -14.86
CA TYR A 70 8.09 -11.26 -15.76
C TYR A 70 7.06 -12.39 -15.74
N GLY A 71 7.46 -13.67 -15.66
CA GLY A 71 6.55 -14.81 -15.52
C GLY A 71 5.58 -14.70 -14.34
N LEU A 72 6.06 -14.42 -13.13
CA LEU A 72 5.20 -14.24 -11.96
C LEU A 72 4.28 -13.02 -12.06
N ILE A 73 4.79 -11.92 -12.64
CA ILE A 73 3.97 -10.73 -12.91
C ILE A 73 2.88 -11.05 -13.96
N TYR A 74 3.20 -11.82 -15.01
CA TYR A 74 2.24 -12.31 -16.01
C TYR A 74 1.20 -13.26 -15.41
N ALA A 75 1.58 -14.13 -14.48
CA ALA A 75 0.63 -14.93 -13.73
C ALA A 75 -0.30 -14.03 -12.88
N GLY A 76 0.24 -13.00 -12.23
CA GLY A 76 -0.56 -11.98 -11.53
C GLY A 76 -1.57 -11.26 -12.43
N PHE A 77 -1.24 -11.03 -13.71
CA PHE A 77 -2.19 -10.47 -14.69
C PHE A 77 -3.38 -11.38 -14.99
N ARG A 78 -3.23 -12.71 -14.84
CA ARG A 78 -4.32 -13.69 -15.01
C ARG A 78 -5.17 -13.85 -13.74
N VAL A 79 -4.65 -13.54 -12.55
CA VAL A 79 -5.46 -13.44 -11.32
C VAL A 79 -6.58 -12.40 -11.47
N TYR A 80 -6.36 -11.37 -12.27
CA TYR A 80 -7.37 -10.37 -12.61
C TYR A 80 -8.60 -10.96 -13.34
N GLU A 81 -8.40 -12.06 -14.08
CA GLU A 81 -9.43 -12.72 -14.87
C GLU A 81 -10.25 -13.72 -14.05
N LEU A 82 -9.80 -14.03 -12.82
CA LEU A 82 -10.50 -14.94 -11.92
C LEU A 82 -11.74 -14.30 -11.31
N THR A 83 -12.75 -15.12 -11.08
CA THR A 83 -13.90 -14.75 -10.23
C THR A 83 -13.48 -14.62 -8.77
N GLU A 84 -14.30 -13.94 -7.96
CA GLU A 84 -14.08 -13.85 -6.51
C GLU A 84 -14.01 -15.24 -5.84
N VAL A 85 -14.84 -16.20 -6.30
CA VAL A 85 -14.86 -17.56 -5.75
C VAL A 85 -13.52 -18.26 -5.99
N GLU A 86 -13.00 -18.19 -7.22
CA GLU A 86 -11.71 -18.78 -7.58
C GLU A 86 -10.55 -18.10 -6.83
N ARG A 87 -10.56 -16.77 -6.72
CA ARG A 87 -9.56 -16.04 -5.94
C ARG A 87 -9.58 -16.46 -4.47
N ARG A 88 -10.76 -16.51 -3.85
CA ARG A 88 -10.92 -16.97 -2.45
C ARG A 88 -10.42 -18.39 -2.26
N GLN A 89 -10.69 -19.30 -3.22
CA GLN A 89 -10.15 -20.65 -3.19
C GLN A 89 -8.61 -20.63 -3.20
N LEU A 90 -8.00 -19.85 -4.10
CA LEU A 90 -6.55 -19.72 -4.19
C LEU A 90 -5.94 -19.12 -2.92
N TRP A 91 -6.51 -18.04 -2.38
CA TRP A 91 -6.05 -17.42 -1.13
C TRP A 91 -6.19 -18.35 0.07
N SER A 92 -7.24 -19.18 0.12
CA SER A 92 -7.43 -20.14 1.21
C SER A 92 -6.33 -21.21 1.27
N VAL A 93 -5.74 -21.54 0.11
CA VAL A 93 -4.58 -22.43 0.03
C VAL A 93 -3.31 -21.66 0.39
N PHE A 94 -3.06 -20.52 -0.26
CA PHE A 94 -1.79 -19.81 -0.12
C PHE A 94 -1.63 -19.20 1.28
N PHE A 95 -2.71 -18.62 1.81
CA PHE A 95 -2.70 -17.85 3.06
C PHE A 95 -3.94 -18.17 3.89
N PRO A 96 -4.09 -19.39 4.45
CA PRO A 96 -5.33 -19.85 5.09
C PRO A 96 -5.80 -18.92 6.23
N LYS A 97 -4.87 -18.34 7.00
CA LYS A 97 -5.16 -17.38 8.09
C LYS A 97 -5.39 -15.94 7.62
N LEU A 98 -5.08 -15.63 6.37
CA LEU A 98 -5.15 -14.27 5.80
C LEU A 98 -6.13 -14.16 4.63
N ALA A 99 -6.70 -15.26 4.15
CA ALA A 99 -7.42 -15.33 2.88
C ALA A 99 -8.52 -14.28 2.74
N VAL A 100 -9.27 -14.04 3.82
CA VAL A 100 -10.30 -12.99 3.87
C VAL A 100 -9.67 -11.61 3.67
N TYR A 101 -8.60 -11.29 4.40
CA TYR A 101 -7.93 -10.00 4.30
C TYR A 101 -7.23 -9.80 2.96
N VAL A 102 -6.70 -10.86 2.34
CA VAL A 102 -6.10 -10.81 1.00
C VAL A 102 -7.15 -10.49 -0.05
N GLU A 103 -8.34 -11.13 0.00
CA GLU A 103 -9.42 -10.80 -0.92
C GLU A 103 -9.95 -9.38 -0.68
N ARG A 104 -10.03 -8.92 0.58
CA ARG A 104 -10.39 -7.54 0.89
C ARG A 104 -9.37 -6.54 0.37
N ALA A 105 -8.07 -6.82 0.53
CA ALA A 105 -7.00 -5.99 -0.01
C ALA A 105 -7.06 -5.93 -1.54
N TRP A 106 -7.34 -7.06 -2.18
CA TRP A 106 -7.58 -7.14 -3.62
C TRP A 106 -8.77 -6.27 -4.04
N ALA A 107 -9.92 -6.34 -3.36
CA ALA A 107 -11.05 -5.48 -3.68
C ALA A 107 -10.75 -3.99 -3.43
N LEU A 108 -10.02 -3.71 -2.34
CA LEU A 108 -9.72 -2.36 -1.89
C LEU A 108 -8.85 -1.62 -2.90
N GLN A 109 -7.92 -2.29 -3.59
CA GLN A 109 -6.99 -1.65 -4.52
C GLN A 109 -7.69 -0.82 -5.62
N PHE A 110 -8.89 -1.23 -6.05
CA PHE A 110 -9.67 -0.58 -7.11
C PHE A 110 -10.39 0.69 -6.65
N GLN A 111 -10.43 0.94 -5.34
CA GLN A 111 -11.02 2.14 -4.73
C GLN A 111 -9.94 3.13 -4.29
N ARG A 112 -8.67 2.77 -4.43
CA ARG A 112 -7.52 3.52 -3.91
C ARG A 112 -6.79 4.26 -5.03
N SER A 113 -5.81 5.07 -4.63
CA SER A 113 -4.96 5.76 -5.57
C SER A 113 -4.15 4.77 -6.41
N TYR A 114 -4.35 4.75 -7.73
CA TYR A 114 -3.42 4.09 -8.64
C TYR A 114 -2.20 5.02 -8.80
N GLN A 115 -1.14 4.76 -8.04
CA GLN A 115 0.11 5.50 -8.23
C GLN A 115 0.82 4.99 -9.49
N LEU A 116 1.02 5.88 -10.47
CA LEU A 116 1.89 5.62 -11.63
C LEU A 116 3.36 6.00 -11.38
N ARG A 117 3.69 6.78 -10.32
CA ARG A 117 5.07 7.20 -10.01
C ARG A 117 5.36 7.24 -8.51
N ILE A 118 6.64 7.06 -8.15
CA ILE A 118 7.20 7.14 -6.78
C ILE A 118 7.08 8.57 -6.20
N ARG A 119 6.90 9.58 -7.06
CA ARG A 119 6.66 10.99 -6.68
C ARG A 119 5.49 11.51 -7.51
N GLY A 120 4.43 11.97 -6.84
CA GLY A 120 3.23 12.52 -7.47
C GLY A 120 1.96 12.26 -6.65
N ILE A 121 0.92 13.03 -6.94
CA ILE A 121 -0.43 12.90 -6.37
C ILE A 121 -0.99 11.50 -6.69
N GLY A 122 -1.65 10.88 -5.71
CA GLY A 122 -2.43 9.68 -5.96
C GLY A 122 -3.65 10.00 -6.81
N CYS A 123 -3.76 9.41 -8.00
CA CYS A 123 -4.96 9.53 -8.83
C CYS A 123 -5.90 8.36 -8.55
N ARG A 124 -7.21 8.58 -8.56
CA ARG A 124 -8.23 7.53 -8.46
C ARG A 124 -9.03 7.47 -9.75
N ALA A 125 -9.37 6.26 -10.18
CA ALA A 125 -10.20 6.02 -11.36
C ALA A 125 -11.07 4.77 -11.15
N PRO A 126 -11.96 4.76 -10.14
CA PRO A 126 -12.76 3.57 -9.79
C PRO A 126 -13.61 3.04 -10.97
N GLY A 127 -14.01 3.91 -11.91
CA GLY A 127 -14.68 3.53 -13.15
C GLY A 127 -13.79 2.94 -14.26
N GLN A 128 -12.47 2.86 -14.04
CA GLN A 128 -11.48 2.33 -14.98
C GLN A 128 -10.66 1.20 -14.32
N PRO A 129 -11.29 0.06 -13.99
CA PRO A 129 -10.63 -1.01 -13.23
C PRO A 129 -9.42 -1.62 -13.97
N ASP A 130 -9.36 -1.51 -15.31
CA ASP A 130 -8.21 -1.94 -16.11
C ASP A 130 -6.94 -1.15 -15.81
N TRP A 131 -7.04 0.09 -15.34
CA TRP A 131 -5.88 0.92 -15.00
C TRP A 131 -5.14 0.39 -13.77
N TYR A 132 -5.81 -0.43 -12.96
CA TYR A 132 -5.26 -1.05 -11.76
C TYR A 132 -4.62 -2.41 -12.04
N ARG A 133 -4.74 -2.94 -13.27
CA ARG A 133 -4.32 -4.32 -13.59
C ARG A 133 -2.85 -4.59 -13.25
N SER A 134 -1.96 -3.67 -13.63
CA SER A 134 -0.53 -3.78 -13.32
C SER A 134 -0.23 -3.69 -11.82
N THR A 135 -0.96 -2.84 -11.10
CA THR A 135 -0.81 -2.71 -9.65
C THR A 135 -1.35 -3.93 -8.90
N ALA A 136 -2.42 -4.54 -9.41
CA ALA A 136 -3.01 -5.75 -8.87
C ALA A 136 -2.10 -6.97 -9.08
N ALA A 137 -1.52 -7.12 -10.27
CA ALA A 137 -0.50 -8.14 -10.53
C ALA A 137 0.74 -7.96 -9.62
N SER A 138 1.18 -6.71 -9.43
CA SER A 138 2.30 -6.40 -8.52
C SER A 138 1.98 -6.75 -7.06
N PHE A 139 0.75 -6.47 -6.62
CA PHE A 139 0.28 -6.82 -5.28
C PHE A 139 0.37 -8.33 -5.03
N VAL A 140 -0.15 -9.16 -5.95
CA VAL A 140 -0.09 -10.63 -5.83
C VAL A 140 1.34 -11.13 -5.75
N TYR A 141 2.20 -10.67 -6.67
CA TYR A 141 3.61 -11.07 -6.69
C TYR A 141 4.32 -10.70 -5.38
N GLN A 142 4.16 -9.46 -4.91
CA GLN A 142 4.82 -8.99 -3.68
C GLN A 142 4.27 -9.68 -2.43
N LEU A 143 2.99 -10.02 -2.41
CA LEU A 143 2.36 -10.74 -1.31
C LEU A 143 2.90 -12.17 -1.22
N ILE A 144 2.99 -12.88 -2.35
CA ILE A 144 3.56 -14.23 -2.41
C ILE A 144 5.04 -14.19 -2.02
N ASP A 145 5.84 -13.29 -2.61
CA ASP A 145 7.26 -13.16 -2.27
C ASP A 145 7.47 -12.87 -0.77
N ALA A 146 6.61 -12.06 -0.15
CA ALA A 146 6.73 -11.70 1.25
C ALA A 146 6.20 -12.76 2.22
N LEU A 147 5.10 -13.44 1.89
CA LEU A 147 4.32 -14.22 2.87
C LEU A 147 4.24 -15.72 2.60
N ILE A 148 4.58 -16.21 1.40
CA ILE A 148 4.25 -17.60 1.02
C ILE A 148 4.93 -18.67 1.90
N LEU A 149 6.03 -18.32 2.55
CA LEU A 149 6.73 -19.21 3.48
C LEU A 149 6.08 -19.29 4.87
N PHE A 150 5.22 -18.33 5.20
CA PHE A 150 4.67 -18.16 6.53
C PHE A 150 3.20 -18.61 6.56
N ASP A 151 2.83 -19.36 7.60
CA ASP A 151 1.44 -19.72 7.90
C ASP A 151 0.99 -18.98 9.17
N GLU A 152 1.06 -17.65 9.11
CA GLU A 152 0.83 -16.77 10.25
C GLU A 152 -0.37 -15.86 10.03
N ASP A 153 -0.90 -15.32 11.12
CA ASP A 153 -2.06 -14.42 11.11
C ASP A 153 -1.68 -12.95 10.90
N ILE A 154 -2.70 -12.10 10.84
CA ILE A 154 -2.54 -10.69 10.53
C ILE A 154 -1.82 -9.91 11.65
N LEU A 155 -1.94 -10.35 12.91
CA LEU A 155 -1.26 -9.72 14.03
C LEU A 155 0.24 -10.00 13.94
N TRP A 156 0.61 -11.24 13.62
CA TRP A 156 2.01 -11.59 13.35
C TRP A 156 2.58 -10.74 12.20
N VAL A 157 1.83 -10.60 11.10
CA VAL A 157 2.23 -9.78 9.94
C VAL A 157 2.48 -8.33 10.35
N ALA A 158 1.63 -7.76 11.21
CA ALA A 158 1.81 -6.41 11.74
C ALA A 158 3.08 -6.28 12.58
N GLU A 159 3.32 -7.20 13.52
CA GLU A 159 4.50 -7.17 14.40
C GLU A 159 5.83 -7.38 13.63
N HIS A 160 5.78 -8.17 12.57
CA HIS A 160 6.95 -8.58 11.79
C HIS A 160 7.11 -7.80 10.49
N SER A 161 6.37 -6.70 10.29
CA SER A 161 6.41 -5.91 9.04
C SER A 161 7.82 -5.41 8.65
N HIS A 162 8.74 -5.30 9.61
CA HIS A 162 10.12 -4.84 9.42
C HIS A 162 11.06 -5.91 8.84
N ILE A 163 10.68 -7.19 8.87
CA ILE A 163 11.46 -8.30 8.28
C ILE A 163 10.91 -8.78 6.94
N LEU A 164 9.68 -8.36 6.61
CA LEU A 164 9.00 -8.67 5.36
C LEU A 164 9.51 -7.71 4.28
N GLY A 165 10.45 -8.14 3.43
CA GLY A 165 10.86 -7.49 2.17
C GLY A 165 11.28 -6.00 2.19
N TRP A 166 11.71 -5.48 1.04
CA TRP A 166 12.01 -4.04 0.88
C TRP A 166 10.78 -3.26 0.37
N ASP A 167 9.92 -3.89 -0.44
CA ASP A 167 8.72 -3.27 -1.05
C ASP A 167 7.43 -3.52 -0.25
N TRP A 168 7.54 -4.13 0.94
CA TRP A 168 6.39 -4.46 1.79
C TRP A 168 5.59 -3.25 2.25
N SER A 169 6.19 -2.06 2.26
CA SER A 169 5.49 -0.85 2.72
C SER A 169 4.21 -0.54 1.95
N ARG A 170 4.10 -0.92 0.67
CA ARG A 170 2.88 -0.74 -0.13
C ARG A 170 1.92 -1.91 0.06
N THR A 171 2.37 -3.12 -0.26
CA THR A 171 1.53 -4.33 -0.25
C THR A 171 1.08 -4.69 1.16
N GLY A 172 1.97 -4.59 2.14
CA GLY A 172 1.67 -4.81 3.54
C GLY A 172 0.72 -3.77 4.11
N ALA A 173 0.89 -2.49 3.76
CA ALA A 173 -0.02 -1.45 4.22
C ALA A 173 -1.45 -1.66 3.70
N LEU A 174 -1.59 -2.06 2.43
CA LEU A 174 -2.89 -2.38 1.84
C LEU A 174 -3.54 -3.59 2.52
N LEU A 175 -2.76 -4.64 2.82
CA LEU A 175 -3.24 -5.81 3.55
C LEU A 175 -3.70 -5.45 4.98
N LEU A 176 -2.90 -4.66 5.70
CA LEU A 176 -3.24 -4.22 7.06
C LEU A 176 -4.45 -3.29 7.07
N ALA A 177 -4.55 -2.35 6.12
CA ALA A 177 -5.71 -1.47 5.98
C ALA A 177 -6.98 -2.27 5.69
N ALA A 178 -6.92 -3.24 4.77
CA ALA A 178 -8.04 -4.12 4.47
C ALA A 178 -8.45 -4.98 5.67
N ALA A 179 -7.50 -5.44 6.48
CA ALA A 179 -7.79 -6.18 7.69
C ALA A 179 -8.43 -5.31 8.78
N ILE A 180 -8.04 -4.04 8.89
CA ILE A 180 -8.69 -3.08 9.79
C ILE A 180 -10.13 -2.81 9.33
N ASP A 181 -10.33 -2.61 8.01
CA ASP A 181 -11.62 -2.30 7.41
C ASP A 181 -12.61 -3.48 7.44
N GLU A 182 -12.12 -4.73 7.53
CA GLU A 182 -12.97 -5.93 7.69
C GLU A 182 -13.78 -5.89 9.00
N GLY A 183 -13.24 -5.26 10.05
CA GLY A 183 -13.89 -5.14 11.36
C GLY A 183 -13.93 -6.43 12.18
N GLY A 184 -14.46 -6.32 13.39
CA GLY A 184 -14.51 -7.41 14.37
C GLY A 184 -13.33 -7.40 15.36
N ALA A 185 -13.28 -8.40 16.24
CA ALA A 185 -12.37 -8.39 17.39
C ALA A 185 -10.88 -8.38 16.99
N VAL A 186 -10.50 -9.12 15.95
CA VAL A 186 -9.11 -9.17 15.46
C VAL A 186 -8.71 -7.83 14.84
N SER A 187 -9.61 -7.18 14.10
CA SER A 187 -9.37 -5.85 13.50
C SER A 187 -9.19 -4.77 14.55
N GLU A 188 -9.98 -4.79 15.63
CA GLU A 188 -9.79 -3.85 16.75
C GLU A 188 -8.47 -4.11 17.49
N GLN A 189 -8.07 -5.38 17.67
CA GLN A 189 -6.77 -5.72 18.24
C GLN A 189 -5.62 -5.25 17.34
N LEU A 190 -5.75 -5.45 16.03
CA LEU A 190 -4.77 -4.99 15.04
C LEU A 190 -4.65 -3.47 15.07
N LEU A 191 -5.77 -2.75 15.09
CA LEU A 191 -5.73 -1.30 15.17
C LEU A 191 -5.08 -0.85 16.47
N ALA A 192 -5.47 -1.40 17.62
CA ALA A 192 -4.85 -1.09 18.91
C ALA A 192 -3.33 -1.32 18.89
N LEU A 193 -2.88 -2.44 18.28
CA LEU A 193 -1.47 -2.76 18.09
C LEU A 193 -0.74 -1.69 17.27
N LEU A 194 -1.32 -1.27 16.13
CA LEU A 194 -0.73 -0.23 15.29
C LEU A 194 -0.73 1.13 15.99
N LEU A 195 -1.79 1.49 16.70
CA LEU A 195 -1.87 2.77 17.44
C LEU A 195 -0.83 2.83 18.56
N ALA A 196 -0.66 1.74 19.33
CA ALA A 196 0.39 1.64 20.35
C ALA A 196 1.79 1.75 19.72
N GLY A 197 1.99 1.08 18.58
CA GLY A 197 3.23 1.17 17.80
C GLY A 197 3.53 2.58 17.30
N ALA A 198 2.50 3.33 16.90
CA ALA A 198 2.62 4.70 16.42
C ALA A 198 2.97 5.68 17.56
N ARG A 199 2.38 5.49 18.75
CA ARG A 199 2.63 6.31 19.95
C ARG A 199 3.99 6.08 20.59
N GLY A 200 4.65 4.96 20.26
CA GLY A 200 5.90 4.55 20.91
C GLY A 200 5.69 3.84 22.25
N ASP A 201 4.46 3.39 22.53
CA ASP A 201 4.08 2.71 23.78
C ASP A 201 4.54 1.24 23.83
N ARG A 202 5.50 0.84 22.99
CA ARG A 202 6.00 -0.54 22.87
C ARG A 202 7.49 -0.62 23.10
N ASP A 203 7.90 -1.70 23.75
CA ASP A 203 9.31 -2.07 23.96
C ASP A 203 10.07 -2.22 22.62
N ARG A 204 9.35 -2.58 21.56
CA ARG A 204 9.87 -2.64 20.19
C ARG A 204 9.22 -1.53 19.35
N PRO A 205 10.00 -0.54 18.86
CA PRO A 205 9.45 0.53 18.04
C PRO A 205 8.89 -0.03 16.72
N MET A 206 7.61 0.25 16.44
CA MET A 206 6.92 -0.16 15.21
C MET A 206 6.74 1.01 14.22
N PHE A 207 7.55 2.07 14.33
CA PHE A 207 7.48 3.19 13.41
C PHE A 207 8.02 2.80 12.03
N SER A 208 7.11 2.57 11.08
CA SER A 208 7.46 2.26 9.70
C SER A 208 6.51 2.97 8.73
N ARG A 209 6.99 3.24 7.52
CA ARG A 209 6.14 3.75 6.43
C ARG A 209 4.95 2.82 6.15
N CYS A 210 5.10 1.51 6.38
CA CYS A 210 4.02 0.54 6.26
C CYS A 210 2.88 0.83 7.24
N LEU A 211 3.22 1.04 8.52
CA LEU A 211 2.23 1.35 9.56
C LEU A 211 1.50 2.66 9.29
N ILE A 212 2.25 3.75 9.01
CA ILE A 212 1.65 5.06 8.72
C ILE A 212 0.71 4.96 7.53
N ARG A 213 1.15 4.28 6.47
CA ARG A 213 0.33 4.08 5.28
C ARG A 213 -0.91 3.25 5.57
N ALA A 214 -0.81 2.18 6.37
CA ALA A 214 -1.95 1.37 6.75
C ALA A 214 -3.00 2.19 7.52
N LEU A 215 -2.58 3.02 8.48
CA LEU A 215 -3.48 3.90 9.22
C LEU A 215 -4.12 4.98 8.33
N LEU A 216 -3.36 5.54 7.39
CA LEU A 216 -3.89 6.53 6.45
C LEU A 216 -4.83 5.91 5.42
N GLU A 217 -4.57 4.67 4.99
CA GLU A 217 -5.42 3.97 4.02
C GLU A 217 -6.69 3.42 4.69
N ALA A 218 -6.64 2.81 5.88
CA ALA A 218 -7.82 2.29 6.56
C ALA A 218 -8.93 3.36 6.68
N ASN A 219 -10.19 2.96 6.47
CA ASN A 219 -11.37 3.80 6.65
C ASN A 219 -11.71 3.96 8.14
N ARG A 220 -10.76 4.51 8.90
CA ARG A 220 -10.78 4.56 10.37
C ARG A 220 -10.33 5.94 10.87
N PRO A 221 -11.29 6.82 11.24
CA PRO A 221 -10.98 8.16 11.70
C PRO A 221 -10.08 8.23 12.94
N ASP A 222 -10.15 7.23 13.83
CA ASP A 222 -9.26 7.08 14.99
C ASP A 222 -7.81 6.81 14.59
N GLY A 223 -7.58 6.04 13.52
CA GLY A 223 -6.28 5.89 12.89
C GLY A 223 -5.73 7.20 12.34
N TRP A 224 -6.56 7.96 11.62
CA TRP A 224 -6.17 9.27 11.06
C TRP A 224 -5.83 10.27 12.16
N ALA A 225 -6.62 10.33 13.23
CA ALA A 225 -6.38 11.21 14.37
C ALA A 225 -5.03 10.94 15.06
N VAL A 226 -4.60 9.67 15.15
CA VAL A 226 -3.28 9.35 15.68
C VAL A 226 -2.17 9.82 14.74
N VAL A 227 -2.32 9.67 13.42
CA VAL A 227 -1.33 10.18 12.45
C VAL A 227 -1.25 11.72 12.47
N GLU A 228 -2.39 12.39 12.61
CA GLU A 228 -2.47 13.85 12.79
C GLU A 228 -1.75 14.29 14.06
N ASN A 229 -2.04 13.63 15.20
CA ASN A 229 -1.35 13.92 16.45
C ASN A 229 0.16 13.69 16.33
N LEU A 230 0.58 12.61 15.67
CA LEU A 230 2.00 12.36 15.42
C LEU A 230 2.65 13.46 14.58
N LEU A 231 1.95 13.98 13.57
CA LEU A 231 2.42 15.10 12.77
C LEU A 231 2.60 16.38 13.61
N LEU A 232 1.67 16.66 14.53
CA LEU A 232 1.75 17.82 15.43
C LEU A 232 2.86 17.67 16.49
N THR A 233 3.00 16.48 17.05
CA THR A 233 4.01 16.20 18.09
C THR A 233 5.37 15.87 17.49
N ALA A 234 5.55 15.91 16.17
CA ALA A 234 6.80 15.57 15.48
C ALA A 234 7.97 16.55 15.71
N GLU A 235 7.89 17.46 16.70
CA GLU A 235 8.90 18.45 17.11
C GLU A 235 9.99 18.74 16.03
N ARG A 236 11.25 18.39 16.31
CA ARG A 236 12.41 18.55 15.40
C ARG A 236 12.63 17.32 14.49
N GLN A 237 11.70 16.37 14.46
CA GLN A 237 11.80 15.12 13.71
C GLN A 237 11.28 15.30 12.28
N GLU A 238 12.08 15.97 11.45
CA GLU A 238 11.77 16.25 10.04
C GLU A 238 11.39 14.99 9.25
N GLY A 239 12.07 13.87 9.54
CA GLY A 239 11.83 12.59 8.89
C GLY A 239 10.44 12.00 9.18
N VAL A 240 9.87 12.23 10.37
CA VAL A 240 8.52 11.77 10.71
C VAL A 240 7.48 12.56 9.91
N ARG A 241 7.61 13.89 9.89
CA ARG A 241 6.71 14.75 9.11
C ARG A 241 6.77 14.42 7.63
N GLN A 242 7.98 14.24 7.09
CA GLN A 242 8.17 13.83 5.71
C GLN A 242 7.53 12.46 5.44
N ALA A 243 7.74 11.46 6.31
CA ALA A 243 7.16 10.13 6.12
C ALA A 243 5.62 10.16 6.07
N ILE A 244 4.99 10.94 6.96
CA ILE A 244 3.53 11.12 6.98
C ILE A 244 3.04 11.83 5.71
N LEU A 245 3.64 12.99 5.39
CA LEU A 245 3.13 13.85 4.32
C LEU A 245 3.43 13.31 2.91
N ASP A 246 4.51 12.54 2.74
CA ASP A 246 4.76 11.80 1.50
C ASP A 246 3.69 10.71 1.24
N LEU A 247 3.10 10.16 2.31
CA LEU A 247 2.08 9.11 2.23
C LEU A 247 0.65 9.67 2.24
N ALA A 248 0.44 10.93 2.63
CA ALA A 248 -0.88 11.53 2.71
C ALA A 248 -1.71 11.39 1.41
N PRO A 249 -1.18 11.66 0.20
CA PRO A 249 -1.95 11.57 -1.05
C PRO A 249 -2.34 10.15 -1.48
N VAL A 250 -1.77 9.10 -0.86
CA VAL A 250 -2.13 7.71 -1.15
C VAL A 250 -3.14 7.13 -0.18
N GLY A 251 -3.38 7.81 0.94
CA GLY A 251 -4.32 7.39 1.98
C GLY A 251 -5.77 7.42 1.55
N HIS A 252 -6.69 7.30 2.50
CA HIS A 252 -8.10 7.56 2.29
C HIS A 252 -8.32 9.04 1.89
N PRO A 253 -9.22 9.39 0.94
CA PRO A 253 -9.46 10.77 0.53
C PRO A 253 -9.74 11.72 1.71
N GLU A 254 -10.53 11.27 2.67
CA GLU A 254 -10.80 12.06 3.88
C GLU A 254 -9.57 12.23 4.78
N ALA A 255 -8.68 11.22 4.86
CA ALA A 255 -7.43 11.36 5.61
C ALA A 255 -6.53 12.42 4.96
N PHE A 256 -6.43 12.43 3.63
CA PHE A 256 -5.66 13.44 2.89
C PHE A 256 -6.25 14.84 3.09
N ARG A 257 -7.58 14.99 2.96
CA ARG A 257 -8.29 16.26 3.19
C ARG A 257 -8.04 16.79 4.60
N ARG A 258 -8.10 15.93 5.62
CA ARG A 258 -7.85 16.32 7.01
C ARG A 258 -6.41 16.76 7.23
N LEU A 259 -5.42 16.04 6.68
CA LEU A 259 -4.01 16.44 6.77
C LEU A 259 -3.70 17.76 6.06
N VAL A 260 -4.30 18.00 4.89
CA VAL A 260 -4.20 19.28 4.16
C VAL A 260 -4.75 20.42 5.04
N GLN A 261 -5.92 20.22 5.63
CA GLN A 261 -6.53 21.22 6.53
C GLN A 261 -5.68 21.44 7.78
N LEU A 262 -5.17 20.37 8.40
CA LEU A 262 -4.30 20.45 9.58
C LEU A 262 -3.03 21.27 9.29
N CYS A 263 -2.44 21.11 8.10
CA CYS A 263 -1.27 21.90 7.70
C CYS A 263 -1.55 23.41 7.67
N LEU A 264 -2.78 23.82 7.30
CA LEU A 264 -3.22 25.22 7.32
C LEU A 264 -3.52 25.69 8.74
N ASP A 265 -4.37 24.96 9.46
CA ASP A 265 -4.86 25.33 10.80
C ASP A 265 -3.72 25.51 11.79
N GLU A 266 -2.70 24.65 11.71
CA GLU A 266 -1.56 24.63 12.62
C GLU A 266 -0.33 25.35 12.06
N ASN A 267 -0.49 26.09 10.95
CA ASN A 267 0.55 26.86 10.26
C ASN A 267 1.83 26.04 9.97
N LEU A 268 1.67 24.78 9.55
CA LEU A 268 2.78 23.83 9.43
C LEU A 268 3.72 24.13 8.25
N LEU A 269 3.32 24.99 7.30
CA LEU A 269 4.16 25.41 6.18
C LEU A 269 5.48 26.07 6.58
N ARG A 270 5.61 26.53 7.85
CA ARG A 270 6.88 27.00 8.43
C ARG A 270 7.99 25.94 8.46
N PHE A 271 7.63 24.65 8.40
CA PHE A 271 8.59 23.54 8.38
C PHE A 271 8.95 23.16 6.95
N ASN A 272 10.24 22.98 6.67
CA ASN A 272 10.71 22.69 5.32
C ASN A 272 10.14 21.36 4.77
N SER A 273 9.99 20.31 5.60
CA SER A 273 9.37 19.05 5.16
C SER A 273 7.95 19.24 4.65
N VAL A 274 7.20 20.16 5.27
CA VAL A 274 5.80 20.44 4.92
C VAL A 274 5.75 21.24 3.64
N LEU A 275 6.59 22.28 3.52
CA LEU A 275 6.77 23.04 2.29
C LEU A 275 7.13 22.11 1.10
N GLN A 276 8.07 21.18 1.29
CA GLN A 276 8.46 20.22 0.25
C GLN A 276 7.33 19.23 -0.09
N ALA A 277 6.61 18.75 0.92
CA ALA A 277 5.47 17.87 0.69
C ALA A 277 4.37 18.56 -0.12
N VAL A 278 3.99 19.79 0.24
CA VAL A 278 2.96 20.56 -0.47
C VAL A 278 3.41 20.88 -1.90
N ASN A 279 4.68 21.23 -2.11
CA ASN A 279 5.23 21.35 -3.47
C ASN A 279 5.08 20.05 -4.27
N ASN A 280 5.39 18.89 -3.67
CA ASN A 280 5.23 17.59 -4.33
C ASN A 280 3.75 17.27 -4.61
N TRP A 281 2.84 17.61 -3.69
CA TRP A 281 1.41 17.42 -3.87
C TRP A 281 0.84 18.32 -4.95
N LEU A 282 1.43 19.49 -5.20
CA LEU A 282 0.93 20.43 -6.19
C LEU A 282 1.75 20.45 -7.47
N ASP A 283 2.78 19.59 -7.58
CA ASP A 283 3.81 19.63 -8.64
C ASP A 283 4.37 21.05 -8.86
N LEU A 284 4.62 21.76 -7.76
CA LEU A 284 5.19 23.11 -7.73
C LEU A 284 6.67 23.06 -7.33
N LYS A 285 7.36 24.19 -7.51
CA LYS A 285 8.78 24.37 -7.19
C LYS A 285 9.02 25.64 -6.39
N PHE A 286 8.11 25.94 -5.48
CA PHE A 286 8.19 27.12 -4.60
C PHE A 286 9.20 26.91 -3.48
N ASP A 287 9.87 27.99 -3.09
CA ASP A 287 10.73 28.02 -1.90
C ASP A 287 10.15 28.97 -0.83
N LEU A 288 10.92 29.27 0.22
CA LEU A 288 10.48 30.13 1.32
C LEU A 288 10.12 31.57 0.88
N HIS A 289 10.64 32.05 -0.25
CA HIS A 289 10.28 33.37 -0.78
C HIS A 289 8.86 33.39 -1.38
N ASN A 290 8.30 32.21 -1.67
CA ASN A 290 6.96 32.03 -2.23
C ASN A 290 5.97 31.47 -1.20
N LEU A 291 6.24 31.62 0.10
CA LEU A 291 5.45 30.98 1.16
C LEU A 291 3.97 31.39 1.09
N ARG A 292 3.68 32.66 0.82
CA ARG A 292 2.31 33.18 0.70
C ARG A 292 1.60 32.61 -0.53
N GLU A 293 2.30 32.47 -1.64
CA GLU A 293 1.77 31.87 -2.86
C GLU A 293 1.50 30.37 -2.66
N LEU A 294 2.38 29.66 -1.94
CA LEU A 294 2.19 28.26 -1.57
C LEU A 294 1.01 28.07 -0.61
N GLU A 295 0.86 28.95 0.38
CA GLU A 295 -0.28 28.96 1.32
C GLU A 295 -1.59 29.22 0.59
N THR A 296 -1.60 30.13 -0.39
CA THR A 296 -2.76 30.38 -1.26
C THR A 296 -3.12 29.13 -2.05
N ALA A 297 -2.12 28.45 -2.62
CA ALA A 297 -2.33 27.22 -3.38
C ALA A 297 -2.84 26.07 -2.50
N LEU A 298 -2.30 25.90 -1.29
CA LEU A 298 -2.74 24.91 -0.32
C LEU A 298 -4.18 25.20 0.16
N THR A 299 -4.51 26.48 0.38
CA THR A 299 -5.88 26.92 0.72
C THR A 299 -6.87 26.60 -0.40
N ALA A 300 -6.48 26.83 -1.65
CA ALA A 300 -7.31 26.46 -2.81
C ALA A 300 -7.52 24.93 -2.86
N LEU A 301 -6.46 24.14 -2.68
CA LEU A 301 -6.55 22.69 -2.62
C LEU A 301 -7.50 22.23 -1.49
N ALA A 302 -7.37 22.78 -0.29
CA ALA A 302 -8.23 22.44 0.86
C ALA A 302 -9.71 22.70 0.56
N ARG A 303 -10.01 23.85 -0.04
CA ARG A 303 -11.38 24.20 -0.47
C ARG A 303 -11.92 23.26 -1.54
N PHE A 304 -11.10 22.92 -2.53
CA PHE A 304 -11.50 22.00 -3.59
C PHE A 304 -11.70 20.56 -3.11
N LEU A 305 -10.89 20.09 -2.15
CA LEU A 305 -11.10 18.81 -1.48
C LEU A 305 -12.36 18.82 -0.58
N ALA A 306 -12.72 19.95 0.03
CA ALA A 306 -13.95 20.05 0.81
C ALA A 306 -15.21 20.11 -0.08
N GLU A 307 -15.10 20.78 -1.23
CA GLU A 307 -16.22 21.06 -2.14
C GLU A 307 -15.82 20.77 -3.60
N PRO A 308 -15.86 19.49 -4.05
CA PRO A 308 -15.51 19.13 -5.44
C PRO A 308 -16.30 19.87 -6.52
N ALA A 309 -17.50 20.36 -6.23
CA ALA A 309 -18.26 21.22 -7.15
C ALA A 309 -17.54 22.54 -7.47
N LEU A 310 -16.81 23.12 -6.50
CA LEU A 310 -15.96 24.30 -6.73
C LEU A 310 -14.79 23.95 -7.65
N ALA A 311 -14.17 22.80 -7.46
CA ALA A 311 -13.07 22.33 -8.31
C ALA A 311 -13.53 22.20 -9.77
N ARG A 312 -14.68 21.56 -10.01
CA ARG A 312 -15.25 21.42 -11.37
C ARG A 312 -15.53 22.76 -12.04
N ARG A 313 -16.02 23.75 -11.29
CA ARG A 313 -16.22 25.12 -11.83
C ARG A 313 -14.88 25.78 -12.18
N ALA A 314 -13.87 25.65 -11.33
CA ALA A 314 -12.55 26.24 -11.54
C ALA A 314 -11.81 25.69 -12.77
N LEU A 315 -12.18 24.51 -13.27
CA LEU A 315 -11.63 23.98 -14.54
C LEU A 315 -12.01 24.82 -15.76
N HIS A 316 -13.10 25.59 -15.67
CA HIS A 316 -13.60 26.43 -16.76
C HIS A 316 -13.31 27.92 -16.54
N ASP A 317 -12.55 28.25 -15.50
CA ASP A 317 -12.13 29.62 -15.19
C ASP A 317 -10.86 29.98 -16.00
N ASP A 318 -10.62 31.28 -16.20
CA ASP A 318 -9.49 31.78 -16.98
C ASP A 318 -8.15 31.75 -16.21
N ASP A 319 -8.15 31.42 -14.91
CA ASP A 319 -6.92 31.26 -14.12
C ASP A 319 -6.34 29.82 -14.23
N PRO A 320 -5.26 29.61 -15.00
CA PRO A 320 -4.67 28.28 -15.17
C PRO A 320 -4.11 27.68 -13.88
N ARG A 321 -3.75 28.49 -12.87
CA ARG A 321 -3.27 27.97 -11.58
C ARG A 321 -4.42 27.38 -10.76
N LEU A 322 -5.58 28.06 -10.74
CA LEU A 322 -6.76 27.53 -10.09
C LEU A 322 -7.25 26.26 -10.77
N ALA A 323 -7.26 26.22 -12.11
CA ALA A 323 -7.57 25.02 -12.87
C ALA A 323 -6.61 23.86 -12.53
N HIS A 324 -5.31 24.13 -12.42
CA HIS A 324 -4.31 23.14 -12.00
C HIS A 324 -4.59 22.56 -10.60
N HIS A 325 -4.83 23.41 -9.60
CA HIS A 325 -5.16 22.95 -8.24
C HIS A 325 -6.48 22.17 -8.18
N ALA A 326 -7.46 22.56 -8.99
CA ALA A 326 -8.72 21.85 -9.12
C ALA A 326 -8.55 20.44 -9.72
N LEU A 327 -7.71 20.29 -10.76
CA LEU A 327 -7.38 18.98 -11.34
C LEU A 327 -6.76 18.06 -10.28
N ILE A 328 -5.85 18.58 -9.45
CA ILE A 328 -5.20 17.83 -8.38
C ILE A 328 -6.21 17.36 -7.33
N ALA A 329 -7.13 18.23 -6.92
CA ALA A 329 -8.17 17.89 -5.96
C ALA A 329 -9.13 16.82 -6.51
N LEU A 330 -9.54 16.97 -7.78
CA LEU A 330 -10.43 16.00 -8.44
C LEU A 330 -9.74 14.65 -8.64
N ALA A 331 -8.45 14.63 -8.98
CA ALA A 331 -7.67 13.39 -9.07
C ALA A 331 -7.68 12.58 -7.75
N GLN A 332 -7.82 13.26 -6.60
CA GLN A 332 -7.92 12.62 -5.30
C GLN A 332 -9.32 12.06 -4.99
N GLN A 333 -10.37 12.56 -5.63
CA GLN A 333 -11.75 12.24 -5.27
C GLN A 333 -12.49 11.40 -6.29
N ASP A 334 -12.00 11.38 -7.54
CA ASP A 334 -12.49 10.72 -8.75
C ASP A 334 -12.60 11.74 -9.89
N VAL A 335 -12.05 11.37 -11.05
CA VAL A 335 -12.22 12.08 -12.32
C VAL A 335 -13.05 11.19 -13.23
N MET A 336 -14.34 11.05 -12.94
CA MET A 336 -15.47 11.08 -13.88
C MET A 336 -16.77 10.72 -13.10
N PRO A 337 -17.90 11.38 -13.38
CA PRO A 337 -19.20 11.08 -12.77
C PRO A 337 -19.84 9.77 -13.23
#